data_AF-A0AAX1F6C6-F1
#
_entry.id   AF-A0AAX1F6C6-F1
#
_cell.length_a   1.000
_cell.length_b   1.000
_cell.length_c   1.000
_cell.angle_alpha   90.00
_cell.angle_beta   90.00
_cell.angle_gamma   90.00
#
_symmetry.space_group_name_H-M   'P 1'
#
loop_
_entity.id
_entity.type
_entity.pdbx_description
1 polymer ?
#
loop_
_entity_poly.entity_id
_entity_poly.type
_entity_poly.pdbx_seq_one_letter_code
_entity_poly.pdbx_strand_id
1 'polypeptide(L)'
;MPTSLPFSPAELWQMLLTHLWLSGLALLAAVVIAVSAAVLFARRRRAAEAVLQFTNILQTIPSLALLGLLIPFVGIGSPPVLIALTLYALLPIFQNTYLGLTQIDQSIQDAYTAFGLSRWQSLWRIELPMALPAMISGIRTAAVLIVGTATLAALIGAGGLGNLILLGIDRNNMTMTFTGALLSALLAVGVSGIIRLLQKSRRKLPIILALAVGFGALGLSQISFTPATKNVVVAGKMGSEPDILINMYKLLIERENPNIRVTVKPNFGKTTFLFNALNSGEIDIYPEFTGTVLETLVQVPPEQKSRRLSPDKTYRLGKQLLAEQYQLEFLPPMSYQNTYALAVKESYGAAHQLNAISDLKQVAPDIRAGFSLEFTDRADGYKGMQAAGITLKHIVSLEPALRYTALLNDKIDLVEAFSTDAELKQYQLRLLKDDISLFPAYQGAPLMKAEFAAKNPQIVAVLNRLAGKISEEEMSEMNYRVKVQGESAENVARDYLEKNGLLAK
;
A
#
# COMPACT_ATOMS: atom_id res chain seq x y z
N MET A 1 17.12 -13.49 16.93
CA MET A 1 16.60 -12.80 15.72
C MET A 1 16.01 -13.86 14.82
N PRO A 2 14.73 -13.78 14.40
CA PRO A 2 14.24 -14.66 13.35
C PRO A 2 14.99 -14.30 12.06
N THR A 3 15.80 -15.23 11.56
CA THR A 3 16.67 -15.08 10.39
C THR A 3 15.95 -15.37 9.06
N SER A 4 14.66 -15.68 9.11
CA SER A 4 13.83 -15.96 7.95
C SER A 4 12.82 -14.84 7.72
N LEU A 5 12.69 -14.42 6.46
CA LEU A 5 11.57 -13.59 6.02
C LEU A 5 10.25 -14.28 6.42
N PRO A 6 9.20 -13.52 6.79
CA PRO A 6 7.91 -14.08 7.18
C PRO A 6 7.09 -14.61 5.98
N PHE A 7 7.75 -14.91 4.86
CA PHE A 7 7.14 -15.37 3.62
C PHE A 7 7.70 -16.71 3.23
N SER A 8 6.82 -17.58 2.78
CA SER A 8 7.20 -18.83 2.15
C SER A 8 7.96 -18.56 0.83
N PRO A 9 8.83 -19.48 0.38
CA PRO A 9 9.44 -19.40 -0.94
C PRO A 9 8.43 -19.27 -2.08
N ALA A 10 7.24 -19.86 -1.93
CA ALA A 10 6.15 -19.78 -2.89
C ALA A 10 5.56 -18.37 -3.00
N GLU A 11 5.35 -17.67 -1.87
CA GLU A 11 4.86 -16.28 -1.87
C GLU A 11 5.88 -15.32 -2.48
N LEU A 12 7.16 -15.48 -2.14
CA LEU A 12 8.24 -14.69 -2.72
C LEU A 12 8.32 -14.91 -4.24
N TRP A 13 8.17 -16.15 -4.68
CA TRP A 13 8.11 -16.50 -6.10
C TRP A 13 6.91 -15.85 -6.80
N GLN A 14 5.74 -15.88 -6.17
CA GLN A 14 4.53 -15.26 -6.70
C GLN A 14 4.66 -13.74 -6.80
N MET A 15 5.25 -13.08 -5.80
CA MET A 15 5.55 -11.65 -5.83
C MET A 15 6.52 -11.31 -6.97
N LEU A 16 7.59 -12.10 -7.14
CA LEU A 16 8.55 -11.92 -8.22
C LEU A 16 7.89 -12.06 -9.60
N LEU A 17 7.08 -13.11 -9.80
CA LEU A 17 6.34 -13.33 -11.04
C LEU A 17 5.36 -12.19 -11.33
N THR A 18 4.63 -11.72 -10.32
CA THR A 18 3.70 -10.58 -10.45
C THR A 18 4.45 -9.31 -10.86
N HIS A 19 5.63 -9.06 -10.27
CA HIS A 19 6.46 -7.90 -10.58
C HIS A 19 7.01 -7.95 -12.01
N LEU A 20 7.52 -9.11 -12.43
CA LEU A 20 7.98 -9.37 -13.80
C LEU A 20 6.86 -9.22 -14.81
N TRP A 21 5.68 -9.74 -14.48
CA TRP A 21 4.49 -9.69 -15.30
C TRP A 21 4.07 -8.25 -15.60
N LEU A 22 3.83 -7.45 -14.56
CA LEU A 22 3.45 -6.03 -14.69
C LEU A 22 4.51 -5.24 -15.47
N SER A 23 5.79 -5.45 -15.13
CA SER A 23 6.90 -4.73 -15.77
C SER A 23 7.04 -5.09 -17.25
N GLY A 24 6.96 -6.38 -17.58
CA GLY A 24 7.13 -6.89 -18.94
C GLY A 24 5.99 -6.48 -19.86
N LEU A 25 4.74 -6.58 -19.40
CA LEU A 25 3.59 -6.15 -20.20
C LEU A 25 3.61 -4.63 -20.47
N ALA A 26 3.91 -3.83 -19.44
CA ALA A 26 4.03 -2.38 -19.59
C ALA A 26 5.15 -1.98 -20.55
N LEU A 27 6.30 -2.67 -20.49
CA LEU A 27 7.42 -2.46 -21.41
C LEU A 27 7.05 -2.81 -22.85
N LEU A 28 6.36 -3.94 -23.08
CA LEU A 28 5.93 -4.34 -24.42
C LEU A 28 4.97 -3.31 -25.02
N ALA A 29 3.97 -2.86 -24.25
CA ALA A 29 3.07 -1.80 -24.68
C ALA A 29 3.82 -0.50 -25.00
N ALA A 30 4.77 -0.10 -24.15
CA ALA A 30 5.59 1.09 -24.38
C ALA A 30 6.47 0.96 -25.63
N VAL A 31 7.06 -0.20 -25.89
CA VAL A 31 7.84 -0.47 -27.11
C VAL A 31 6.98 -0.31 -28.34
N VAL A 32 5.79 -0.92 -28.37
CA VAL A 32 4.86 -0.82 -29.52
C VAL A 32 4.51 0.65 -29.76
N ILE A 33 4.08 1.38 -28.73
CA ILE A 33 3.64 2.78 -28.87
C ILE A 33 4.81 3.68 -29.29
N ALA A 34 5.92 3.63 -28.56
CA ALA A 34 7.04 4.56 -28.73
C ALA A 34 7.83 4.30 -30.02
N VAL A 35 8.07 3.03 -30.39
CA VAL A 35 8.76 2.71 -31.64
C VAL A 35 7.90 3.07 -32.85
N SER A 36 6.61 2.73 -32.83
CA SER A 36 5.70 3.13 -33.92
C SER A 36 5.61 4.64 -34.07
N ALA A 37 5.50 5.38 -32.95
CA ALA A 37 5.51 6.84 -32.98
C ALA A 37 6.84 7.39 -33.53
N ALA A 38 7.98 6.86 -33.10
CA ALA A 38 9.29 7.31 -33.57
C ALA A 38 9.47 7.06 -35.07
N VAL A 39 9.10 5.88 -35.56
CA VAL A 39 9.14 5.55 -36.99
C VAL A 39 8.23 6.47 -37.81
N LEU A 40 7.02 6.76 -37.30
CA LEU A 40 6.05 7.62 -38.00
C LEU A 40 6.49 9.10 -38.05
N PHE A 41 7.09 9.60 -36.98
CA PHE A 41 7.39 11.03 -36.82
C PHE A 41 8.86 11.40 -37.01
N ALA A 42 9.81 10.46 -37.14
CA ALA A 42 11.25 10.74 -37.22
C ALA A 42 11.63 11.75 -38.32
N ARG A 43 10.92 11.75 -39.45
CA ARG A 43 11.18 12.67 -40.56
C ARG A 43 10.47 14.03 -40.42
N ARG A 44 9.61 14.19 -39.42
CA ARG A 44 8.82 15.41 -39.15
C ARG A 44 9.33 16.06 -37.86
N ARG A 45 10.41 16.84 -37.96
CA ARG A 45 11.10 17.43 -36.79
C ARG A 45 10.16 18.06 -35.75
N ARG A 46 9.21 18.90 -36.18
CA ARG A 46 8.22 19.53 -35.27
C ARG A 46 7.31 18.51 -34.56
N ALA A 47 6.87 17.47 -35.28
CA ALA A 47 6.03 16.42 -34.69
C ALA A 47 6.82 15.55 -33.71
N ALA A 48 8.08 15.21 -34.04
CA ALA A 48 8.96 14.49 -33.13
C ALA A 48 9.28 15.29 -31.87
N GLU A 49 9.57 16.60 -32.00
CA GLU A 49 9.76 17.52 -30.88
C GLU A 49 8.50 17.60 -30.00
N ALA A 50 7.30 17.67 -30.59
CA ALA A 50 6.05 17.64 -29.84
C ALA A 50 5.85 16.33 -29.05
N VAL A 51 6.17 15.17 -29.66
CA VAL A 51 6.08 13.87 -28.98
C VAL A 51 7.11 13.76 -27.85
N LEU A 52 8.33 14.28 -28.04
CA LEU A 52 9.34 14.36 -26.97
C LEU A 52 8.85 15.20 -25.80
N GLN A 53 8.29 16.39 -26.06
CA GLN A 53 7.74 17.24 -25.01
C GLN A 53 6.58 16.56 -24.28
N PHE A 54 5.65 15.95 -25.01
CA PHE A 54 4.53 15.23 -24.43
C PHE A 54 4.99 14.07 -23.53
N THR A 55 5.89 13.21 -24.02
CA THR A 55 6.44 12.09 -23.23
C THR A 55 7.26 12.55 -22.03
N ASN A 56 7.92 13.70 -22.12
CA ASN A 56 8.63 14.33 -21.00
C ASN A 56 7.67 14.83 -19.91
N ILE A 57 6.59 15.50 -20.30
CA ILE A 57 5.53 15.93 -19.37
C ILE A 57 4.97 14.72 -18.62
N LEU A 58 4.62 13.65 -19.35
CA LEU A 58 4.08 12.43 -18.76
C LEU A 58 5.02 11.80 -17.73
N GLN A 59 6.33 11.75 -18.01
CA GLN A 59 7.32 11.19 -17.09
C GLN A 59 7.56 12.08 -15.86
N THR A 60 7.26 13.38 -15.95
CA THR A 60 7.47 14.34 -14.86
C THR A 60 6.34 14.31 -13.83
N ILE A 61 5.15 13.82 -14.18
CA ILE A 61 4.03 13.67 -13.23
C ILE A 61 4.44 12.66 -12.15
N PRO A 62 4.42 12.98 -10.84
CA PRO A 62 4.78 12.04 -9.79
C PRO A 62 3.99 10.73 -9.89
N SER A 63 4.67 9.59 -9.79
CA SER A 63 4.07 8.28 -10.08
C SER A 63 2.90 7.97 -9.16
N LEU A 64 3.03 8.28 -7.88
CA LEU A 64 1.95 8.14 -6.90
C LEU A 64 0.72 8.98 -7.26
N ALA A 65 0.93 10.20 -7.75
CA ALA A 65 -0.16 11.09 -8.16
C ALA A 65 -0.84 10.60 -9.46
N LEU A 66 -0.04 10.11 -10.43
CA LEU A 66 -0.55 9.54 -11.67
C LEU A 66 -1.41 8.29 -11.39
N LEU A 67 -0.96 7.42 -10.49
CA LEU A 67 -1.75 6.26 -10.05
C LEU A 67 -3.07 6.72 -9.40
N GLY A 68 -3.03 7.70 -8.51
CA GLY A 68 -4.21 8.30 -7.89
C GLY A 68 -5.22 8.86 -8.91
N LEU A 69 -4.73 9.54 -9.94
CA LEU A 69 -5.54 10.13 -11.00
C LEU A 69 -6.25 9.09 -11.87
N LEU A 70 -5.65 7.90 -12.04
CA LEU A 70 -6.20 6.86 -12.91
C LEU A 70 -7.32 6.05 -12.25
N ILE A 71 -7.36 5.97 -10.92
CA ILE A 71 -8.34 5.15 -10.18
C ILE A 71 -9.79 5.41 -10.60
N PRO A 72 -10.29 6.65 -10.70
CA PRO A 72 -11.68 6.89 -11.09
C PRO A 72 -12.05 6.40 -12.49
N PHE A 73 -11.05 6.20 -13.37
CA PHE A 73 -11.27 5.85 -14.78
C PHE A 73 -11.11 4.36 -15.07
N VAL A 74 -10.14 3.71 -14.40
CA VAL A 74 -9.75 2.32 -14.71
C VAL A 74 -9.75 1.41 -13.47
N GLY A 75 -10.16 1.95 -12.33
CA GLY A 75 -10.17 1.28 -11.04
C GLY A 75 -8.79 1.10 -10.43
N ILE A 76 -8.72 0.17 -9.48
CA ILE A 76 -7.53 -0.21 -8.71
C ILE A 76 -6.80 -1.44 -9.26
N GLY A 77 -5.63 -1.74 -8.69
CA GLY A 77 -4.87 -2.94 -9.02
C GLY A 77 -4.04 -2.74 -10.29
N SER A 78 -3.96 -3.78 -11.12
CA SER A 78 -3.02 -3.82 -12.26
C SER A 78 -3.28 -2.78 -13.37
N PRO A 79 -4.54 -2.45 -13.78
CA PRO A 79 -4.78 -1.52 -14.88
C PRO A 79 -4.13 -0.14 -14.75
N PRO A 80 -4.31 0.63 -13.65
CA PRO A 80 -3.66 1.94 -13.50
C PRO A 80 -2.13 1.82 -13.44
N VAL A 81 -1.59 0.74 -12.85
CA VAL A 81 -0.15 0.46 -12.84
C VAL A 81 0.38 0.27 -14.25
N LEU A 82 -0.26 -0.57 -15.06
CA LEU A 82 0.18 -0.83 -16.43
C LEU A 82 0.18 0.45 -17.27
N ILE A 83 -0.86 1.28 -17.16
CA ILE A 83 -0.92 2.56 -17.85
C ILE A 83 0.22 3.48 -17.40
N ALA A 84 0.40 3.67 -16.09
CA ALA A 84 1.43 4.55 -15.55
C ALA A 84 2.85 4.09 -15.96
N LEU A 85 3.16 2.80 -15.82
CA LEU A 85 4.45 2.22 -16.21
C LEU A 85 4.69 2.34 -17.71
N THR A 86 3.66 2.12 -18.54
CA THR A 86 3.77 2.31 -19.99
C THR A 86 4.09 3.76 -20.34
N LEU A 87 3.35 4.74 -19.77
CA LEU A 87 3.57 6.16 -20.02
C LEU A 87 4.99 6.61 -19.67
N TYR A 88 5.50 6.13 -18.52
CA TYR A 88 6.85 6.44 -18.05
C TYR A 88 7.97 5.90 -18.95
N ALA A 89 7.73 4.76 -19.58
CA ALA A 89 8.68 4.12 -20.48
C ALA A 89 8.68 4.73 -21.89
N LEU A 90 7.67 5.52 -22.26
CA LEU A 90 7.59 6.09 -23.61
C LEU A 90 8.80 6.97 -23.94
N LEU A 91 9.21 7.87 -23.02
CA LEU A 91 10.27 8.83 -23.29
C LEU A 91 11.60 8.16 -23.66
N PRO A 92 12.22 7.31 -22.82
CA PRO A 92 13.52 6.72 -23.15
C PRO A 92 13.49 5.88 -24.43
N ILE A 93 12.39 5.16 -24.70
CA ILE A 93 12.25 4.35 -25.92
C ILE A 93 12.11 5.25 -27.15
N PHE A 94 11.19 6.23 -27.10
CA PHE A 94 10.95 7.15 -28.20
C PHE A 94 12.22 7.95 -28.52
N GLN A 95 12.82 8.57 -27.50
CA GLN A 95 14.00 9.43 -27.65
C GLN A 95 15.17 8.68 -28.30
N ASN A 96 15.49 7.48 -27.82
CA ASN A 96 16.61 6.71 -28.39
C ASN A 96 16.29 6.14 -29.77
N THR A 97 15.04 5.76 -30.04
CA THR A 97 14.62 5.30 -31.38
C THR A 97 14.68 6.45 -32.38
N TYR A 98 14.18 7.62 -32.00
CA TYR A 98 14.23 8.84 -32.80
C TYR A 98 15.69 9.21 -33.12
N LEU A 99 16.56 9.31 -32.10
CA LEU A 99 17.97 9.61 -32.30
C LEU A 99 18.66 8.59 -33.21
N GLY A 100 18.39 7.29 -33.02
CA GLY A 100 18.93 6.23 -33.87
C GLY A 100 18.51 6.33 -35.33
N LEU A 101 17.29 6.79 -35.61
CA LEU A 101 16.79 6.99 -36.97
C LEU A 101 17.32 8.28 -37.60
N THR A 102 17.45 9.37 -36.84
CA THR A 102 17.86 10.68 -37.37
C THR A 102 19.37 10.88 -37.45
N GLN A 103 20.17 10.11 -36.71
CA GLN A 103 21.64 10.20 -36.72
C GLN A 103 22.29 9.27 -37.76
N ILE A 104 21.51 8.65 -38.63
CA ILE A 104 22.05 7.88 -39.76
C ILE A 104 22.78 8.82 -40.71
N ASP A 105 24.03 8.49 -41.03
CA ASP A 105 24.90 9.28 -41.91
C ASP A 105 24.19 9.60 -43.25
N GLN A 106 24.28 10.86 -43.67
CA GLN A 106 23.66 11.35 -44.90
C GLN A 106 24.11 10.56 -46.13
N SER A 107 25.37 10.12 -46.18
CA SER A 107 25.90 9.31 -47.29
C SER A 107 25.17 7.99 -47.47
N ILE A 108 24.72 7.36 -46.38
CA ILE A 108 23.93 6.12 -46.43
C ILE A 108 22.53 6.43 -46.95
N GLN A 109 21.98 7.60 -46.61
CA GLN A 109 20.67 8.05 -47.08
C GLN A 109 20.67 8.31 -48.59
N ASP A 110 21.70 9.00 -49.06
CA ASP A 110 21.89 9.27 -50.49
C ASP A 110 22.13 7.96 -51.26
N ALA A 111 22.88 7.01 -50.67
CA ALA A 111 23.14 5.71 -51.28
C ALA A 111 21.85 4.92 -51.53
N TYR A 112 21.00 4.68 -50.53
CA TYR A 112 19.77 3.90 -50.76
C TYR A 112 18.77 4.63 -51.67
N THR A 113 18.82 5.97 -51.70
CA THR A 113 18.01 6.77 -52.62
C THR A 113 18.50 6.58 -54.06
N ALA A 114 19.82 6.58 -54.28
CA ALA A 114 20.42 6.32 -55.59
C ALA A 114 20.15 4.89 -56.09
N PHE A 115 20.09 3.91 -55.19
CA PHE A 115 19.69 2.53 -55.52
C PHE A 115 18.17 2.35 -55.71
N GLY A 116 17.37 3.41 -55.59
CA GLY A 116 15.93 3.39 -55.87
C GLY A 116 15.09 2.63 -54.83
N LEU A 117 15.57 2.49 -53.59
CA LEU A 117 14.78 1.84 -52.54
C LEU A 117 13.54 2.68 -52.19
N SER A 118 12.40 2.02 -52.13
CA SER A 118 11.18 2.64 -51.58
C SER A 118 11.35 2.93 -50.08
N ARG A 119 10.54 3.84 -49.54
CA ARG A 119 10.55 4.20 -48.11
C ARG A 119 10.37 3.00 -47.18
N TRP A 120 9.55 2.03 -47.57
CA TRP A 120 9.35 0.81 -46.80
C TRP A 120 10.58 -0.10 -46.86
N GLN A 121 11.24 -0.19 -48.01
CA GLN A 121 12.48 -0.95 -48.16
C GLN A 121 13.63 -0.30 -47.39
N SER A 122 13.81 1.03 -47.47
CA SER A 122 14.85 1.75 -46.73
C SER A 122 14.64 1.61 -45.22
N LEU A 123 13.40 1.75 -44.75
CA LEU A 123 13.05 1.62 -43.34
C LEU A 123 13.41 0.23 -42.79
N TRP A 124 12.92 -0.84 -43.41
CA TRP A 124 13.08 -2.19 -42.87
C TRP A 124 14.44 -2.82 -43.11
N ARG A 125 15.09 -2.51 -44.24
CA ARG A 125 16.37 -3.13 -44.61
C ARG A 125 17.58 -2.36 -44.12
N ILE A 126 17.45 -1.05 -43.86
CA ILE A 126 18.59 -0.17 -43.59
C ILE A 126 18.38 0.63 -42.29
N GLU A 127 17.35 1.49 -42.23
CA GLU A 127 17.19 2.44 -41.12
C GLU A 127 16.94 1.75 -39.77
N LEU A 128 15.97 0.83 -39.70
CA LEU A 128 15.66 0.09 -38.46
C LEU A 128 16.84 -0.78 -37.98
N PRO A 129 17.51 -1.57 -38.84
CA PRO A 129 18.71 -2.32 -38.43
C PRO A 129 19.83 -1.44 -37.87
N MET A 130 20.07 -0.25 -38.44
CA MET A 130 21.11 0.67 -37.97
C MET A 130 20.69 1.43 -36.71
N ALA A 131 19.41 1.76 -36.55
CA ALA A 131 18.88 2.40 -35.35
C ALA A 131 18.76 1.43 -34.17
N LEU A 132 18.71 0.11 -34.43
CA LEU A 132 18.45 -0.93 -33.44
C LEU A 132 19.35 -0.86 -32.18
N PRO A 133 20.67 -0.58 -32.25
CA PRO A 133 21.49 -0.44 -31.06
C PRO A 133 21.04 0.70 -30.13
N ALA A 134 20.66 1.85 -30.70
CA ALA A 134 20.11 2.98 -29.95
C ALA A 134 18.73 2.61 -29.39
N MET A 135 17.84 2.04 -30.21
CA MET A 135 16.52 1.56 -29.78
C MET A 135 16.63 0.63 -28.57
N ILE A 136 17.50 -0.37 -28.63
CA ILE A 136 17.72 -1.32 -27.52
C ILE A 136 18.28 -0.62 -26.28
N SER A 137 19.14 0.39 -26.45
CA SER A 137 19.59 1.23 -25.33
C SER A 137 18.41 1.91 -24.63
N GLY A 138 17.49 2.50 -25.40
CA GLY A 138 16.26 3.10 -24.88
C GLY A 138 15.36 2.11 -24.16
N ILE A 139 15.14 0.93 -24.75
CA ILE A 139 14.36 -0.16 -24.14
C ILE A 139 14.99 -0.63 -22.84
N ARG A 140 16.32 -0.75 -22.79
CA ARG A 140 17.04 -1.14 -21.57
C ARG A 140 16.89 -0.10 -20.46
N THR A 141 17.03 1.18 -20.78
CA THR A 141 16.81 2.27 -19.82
C THR A 141 15.36 2.25 -19.31
N ALA A 142 14.40 2.08 -20.20
CA ALA A 142 12.98 1.97 -19.86
C ALA A 142 12.68 0.77 -18.97
N ALA A 143 13.30 -0.39 -19.25
CA ALA A 143 13.12 -1.60 -18.45
C ALA A 143 13.61 -1.42 -17.00
N VAL A 144 14.78 -0.80 -16.81
CA VAL A 144 15.30 -0.50 -15.46
C VAL A 144 14.37 0.47 -14.73
N LEU A 145 13.90 1.53 -15.41
CA LEU A 145 12.96 2.49 -14.86
C LEU A 145 11.63 1.83 -14.45
N ILE A 146 11.05 1.01 -15.33
CA ILE A 146 9.80 0.29 -15.06
C ILE A 146 9.96 -0.65 -13.87
N VAL A 147 11.01 -1.48 -13.82
CA VAL A 147 11.19 -2.44 -12.73
C VAL A 147 11.31 -1.72 -11.39
N GLY A 148 12.02 -0.58 -11.33
CA GLY A 148 12.12 0.23 -10.12
C GLY A 148 10.79 0.87 -9.73
N THR A 149 10.10 1.52 -10.67
CA THR A 149 8.83 2.22 -10.41
C THR A 149 7.65 1.28 -10.15
N ALA A 150 7.69 0.05 -10.67
CA ALA A 150 6.70 -0.99 -10.42
C ALA A 150 6.62 -1.41 -8.94
N THR A 151 7.60 -1.05 -8.10
CA THR A 151 7.48 -1.24 -6.64
C THR A 151 6.31 -0.47 -6.05
N LEU A 152 5.88 0.63 -6.68
CA LEU A 152 4.72 1.41 -6.26
C LEU A 152 3.39 0.72 -6.58
N ALA A 153 3.39 -0.33 -7.40
CA ALA A 153 2.21 -1.12 -7.72
C ALA A 153 1.53 -1.69 -6.46
N ALA A 154 2.34 -1.99 -5.43
CA ALA A 154 1.89 -2.44 -4.13
C ALA A 154 0.95 -1.43 -3.43
N LEU A 155 1.17 -0.12 -3.61
CA LEU A 155 0.37 0.93 -2.96
C LEU A 155 -1.09 0.99 -3.39
N ILE A 156 -1.42 0.38 -4.53
CA ILE A 156 -2.78 0.33 -5.06
C ILE A 156 -3.25 -1.11 -5.29
N GLY A 157 -2.61 -2.06 -4.59
CA GLY A 157 -3.00 -3.46 -4.53
C GLY A 157 -2.73 -4.28 -5.79
N ALA A 158 -1.84 -3.83 -6.68
CA ALA A 158 -1.41 -4.63 -7.83
C ALA A 158 -0.34 -5.68 -7.47
N GLY A 159 0.26 -5.57 -6.27
CA GLY A 159 1.23 -6.53 -5.73
C GLY A 159 2.66 -6.33 -6.25
N GLY A 160 3.39 -7.43 -6.37
CA GLY A 160 4.80 -7.44 -6.78
C GLY A 160 5.78 -7.38 -5.59
N LEU A 161 7.07 -7.18 -5.89
CA LEU A 161 8.13 -7.08 -4.88
C LEU A 161 7.98 -5.83 -4.00
N GLY A 162 7.21 -4.83 -4.47
CA GLY A 162 6.84 -3.65 -3.69
C GLY A 162 6.13 -3.99 -2.36
N ASN A 163 5.39 -5.11 -2.31
CA ASN A 163 4.74 -5.55 -1.08
C ASN A 163 5.76 -5.78 0.05
N LEU A 164 6.92 -6.36 -0.25
CA LEU A 164 7.99 -6.57 0.73
C LEU A 164 8.55 -5.27 1.27
N ILE A 165 8.71 -4.28 0.40
CA ILE A 165 9.26 -2.96 0.76
C ILE A 165 8.27 -2.23 1.67
N LEU A 166 7.00 -2.14 1.27
CA LEU A 166 5.97 -1.46 2.06
C LEU A 166 5.71 -2.15 3.39
N LEU A 167 5.61 -3.48 3.41
CA LEU A 167 5.46 -4.26 4.63
C LEU A 167 6.67 -4.11 5.55
N GLY A 168 7.88 -4.07 5.00
CA GLY A 168 9.09 -3.84 5.80
C GLY A 168 9.11 -2.44 6.43
N ILE A 169 8.70 -1.41 5.68
CA ILE A 169 8.58 -0.04 6.20
C ILE A 169 7.53 0.00 7.32
N ASP A 170 6.36 -0.57 7.09
CA ASP A 170 5.25 -0.60 8.04
C ASP A 170 5.59 -1.35 9.33
N ARG A 171 6.27 -2.51 9.21
CA ARG A 171 6.69 -3.32 10.35
C ARG A 171 7.98 -2.84 11.01
N ASN A 172 8.55 -1.72 10.57
CA ASN A 172 9.89 -1.25 10.96
C ASN A 172 10.96 -2.36 10.86
N ASN A 173 10.80 -3.25 9.88
CA ASN A 173 11.69 -4.39 9.65
C ASN A 173 12.64 -4.05 8.51
N MET A 174 13.81 -3.52 8.88
CA MET A 174 14.86 -3.16 7.92
C MET A 174 15.25 -4.35 7.04
N THR A 175 15.30 -5.57 7.56
CA THR A 175 15.62 -6.77 6.77
C THR A 175 14.63 -6.96 5.64
N MET A 176 13.32 -6.86 5.89
CA MET A 176 12.29 -6.96 4.85
C MET A 176 12.40 -5.84 3.82
N THR A 177 12.57 -4.59 4.28
CA THR A 177 12.73 -3.42 3.40
C THR A 177 13.93 -3.58 2.48
N PHE A 178 15.09 -3.93 3.05
CA PHE A 178 16.33 -4.15 2.30
C PHE A 178 16.22 -5.35 1.37
N THR A 179 15.60 -6.46 1.79
CA THR A 179 15.40 -7.62 0.92
C THR A 179 14.52 -7.26 -0.27
N GLY A 180 13.37 -6.60 -0.05
CA GLY A 180 12.49 -6.17 -1.15
C GLY A 180 13.19 -5.23 -2.13
N ALA A 181 13.95 -4.25 -1.61
CA ALA A 181 14.73 -3.32 -2.42
C ALA A 181 15.86 -4.02 -3.18
N LEU A 182 16.60 -4.93 -2.53
CA LEU A 182 17.69 -5.70 -3.13
C LEU A 182 17.17 -6.63 -4.23
N LEU A 183 16.08 -7.37 -3.98
CA LEU A 183 15.45 -8.23 -4.98
C LEU A 183 14.99 -7.41 -6.20
N SER A 184 14.39 -6.23 -5.98
CA SER A 184 13.99 -5.33 -7.06
C SER A 184 15.18 -4.80 -7.86
N ALA A 185 16.28 -4.44 -7.18
CA ALA A 185 17.51 -3.98 -7.83
C ALA A 185 18.20 -5.10 -8.63
N LEU A 186 18.32 -6.30 -8.06
CA LEU A 186 18.85 -7.49 -8.74
C LEU A 186 17.99 -7.86 -9.95
N LEU A 187 16.66 -7.75 -9.83
CA LEU A 187 15.75 -7.95 -10.94
C LEU A 187 16.01 -6.92 -12.06
N ALA A 188 16.15 -5.64 -11.73
CA ALA A 188 16.42 -4.59 -12.72
C ALA A 188 17.78 -4.82 -13.43
N VAL A 189 18.82 -5.19 -12.69
CA VAL A 189 20.13 -5.55 -13.25
C VAL A 189 20.02 -6.81 -14.12
N GLY A 190 19.30 -7.83 -13.67
CA GLY A 190 19.07 -9.07 -14.40
C GLY A 190 18.35 -8.83 -15.73
N VAL A 191 17.24 -8.09 -15.70
CA VAL A 191 16.47 -7.72 -16.90
C VAL A 191 17.33 -6.90 -17.87
N SER A 192 18.06 -5.90 -17.37
CA SER A 192 18.98 -5.08 -18.16
C SER A 192 20.09 -5.92 -18.81
N GLY A 193 20.65 -6.88 -18.05
CA GLY A 193 21.64 -7.83 -18.51
C GLY A 193 21.10 -8.76 -19.60
N ILE A 194 19.89 -9.31 -19.42
CA ILE A 194 19.21 -10.15 -20.41
C ILE A 194 18.99 -9.37 -21.72
N ILE A 195 18.52 -8.12 -21.65
CA ILE A 195 18.34 -7.27 -22.85
C ILE A 195 19.68 -7.04 -23.55
N ARG A 196 20.78 -6.81 -22.80
CA ARG A 196 22.12 -6.66 -23.37
C ARG A 196 22.63 -7.94 -24.04
N LEU A 197 22.39 -9.11 -23.45
CA LEU A 197 22.74 -10.40 -24.07
C LEU A 197 21.93 -10.64 -25.34
N LEU A 198 20.64 -10.31 -25.30
CA LEU A 198 19.73 -10.40 -26.44
C LEU A 198 20.16 -9.48 -27.59
N GLN A 199 20.71 -8.30 -27.29
CA GLN A 199 21.27 -7.38 -28.29
C GLN A 199 22.36 -8.04 -29.15
N LYS A 200 23.21 -8.86 -28.53
CA LYS A 200 24.33 -9.56 -29.19
C LYS A 200 23.92 -10.87 -29.87
N SER A 201 22.72 -11.38 -29.59
CA SER A 201 22.26 -12.67 -30.10
C SER A 201 21.82 -12.61 -31.56
N ARG A 202 22.20 -13.61 -32.35
CA ARG A 202 21.71 -13.81 -33.73
C ARG A 202 20.24 -14.26 -33.78
N ARG A 203 19.73 -14.87 -32.70
CA ARG A 203 18.35 -15.37 -32.58
C ARG A 203 17.43 -14.40 -31.83
N LYS A 204 17.76 -13.11 -31.79
CA LYS A 204 17.00 -12.11 -31.01
C LYS A 204 15.53 -12.00 -31.42
N LEU A 205 15.22 -12.04 -32.72
CA LEU A 205 13.86 -11.87 -33.22
C LEU A 205 12.88 -12.97 -32.73
N PRO A 206 13.17 -14.27 -32.88
CA PRO A 206 12.27 -15.32 -32.38
C PRO A 206 12.15 -15.31 -30.85
N ILE A 207 13.22 -14.94 -30.12
CA ILE A 207 13.16 -14.83 -28.65
C ILE A 207 12.23 -13.69 -28.23
N ILE A 208 12.32 -12.52 -28.87
CA ILE A 208 11.43 -11.38 -28.59
C ILE A 208 9.98 -11.75 -28.86
N LEU A 209 9.70 -12.41 -29.98
CA LEU A 209 8.35 -12.87 -30.32
C LEU A 209 7.81 -13.87 -29.30
N ALA A 210 8.62 -14.85 -28.90
CA ALA A 210 8.24 -15.82 -27.87
C ALA A 210 7.95 -15.16 -26.52
N LEU A 211 8.76 -14.19 -26.10
CA LEU A 211 8.52 -13.41 -24.89
C LEU A 211 7.24 -12.58 -25.02
N ALA A 212 7.03 -11.88 -26.13
CA ALA A 212 5.83 -11.09 -26.35
C ALA A 212 4.55 -11.95 -26.31
N VAL A 213 4.58 -13.14 -26.91
CA VAL A 213 3.47 -14.10 -26.84
C VAL A 213 3.31 -14.65 -25.42
N GLY A 214 4.41 -14.99 -24.73
CA GLY A 214 4.37 -15.48 -23.36
C GLY A 214 3.76 -14.46 -22.40
N PHE A 215 4.19 -13.19 -22.50
CA PHE A 215 3.57 -12.10 -21.77
C PHE A 215 2.11 -11.91 -22.21
N GLY A 216 1.80 -11.83 -23.51
CA GLY A 216 0.41 -11.70 -23.98
C GLY A 216 -0.54 -12.79 -23.45
N ALA A 217 -0.09 -14.05 -23.48
CA ALA A 217 -0.84 -15.20 -23.00
C ALA A 217 -1.01 -15.20 -21.47
N LEU A 218 0.02 -14.82 -20.72
CA LEU A 218 -0.08 -14.61 -19.28
C LEU A 218 -1.05 -13.48 -18.94
N GLY A 219 -1.13 -12.44 -19.75
CA GLY A 219 -2.11 -11.36 -19.56
C GLY A 219 -3.53 -11.80 -19.82
N LEU A 220 -3.74 -12.59 -20.86
CA LEU A 220 -5.03 -13.20 -21.15
C LEU A 220 -5.44 -14.21 -20.08
N SER A 221 -4.51 -14.93 -19.45
CA SER A 221 -4.84 -15.88 -18.37
C SER A 221 -5.18 -15.21 -17.04
N GLN A 222 -4.65 -14.00 -16.79
CA GLN A 222 -5.06 -13.15 -15.67
C GLN A 222 -6.44 -12.52 -15.89
N ILE A 223 -6.90 -12.43 -17.14
CA ILE A 223 -8.31 -12.13 -17.45
C ILE A 223 -9.12 -13.40 -17.18
N SER A 224 -9.35 -13.65 -15.90
CA SER A 224 -10.25 -14.72 -15.46
C SER A 224 -11.68 -14.33 -15.84
N PHE A 225 -12.23 -14.96 -16.88
CA PHE A 225 -13.67 -15.18 -16.99
C PHE A 225 -14.05 -16.28 -16.00
N THR A 226 -13.99 -15.98 -14.70
CA THR A 226 -14.57 -16.88 -13.70
C THR A 226 -16.09 -16.76 -13.79
N PRO A 227 -16.84 -17.88 -13.87
CA PRO A 227 -18.27 -17.84 -13.64
C PRO A 227 -18.51 -17.28 -12.24
N ALA A 228 -19.63 -16.58 -12.05
CA ALA A 228 -19.98 -15.87 -10.82
C ALA A 228 -20.14 -16.80 -9.59
N THR A 229 -19.04 -17.29 -9.02
CA THR A 229 -18.96 -17.43 -7.56
C THR A 229 -19.01 -16.01 -7.00
N LYS A 230 -19.89 -15.74 -6.02
CA LYS A 230 -19.91 -14.44 -5.34
C LYS A 230 -18.59 -14.25 -4.59
N ASN A 231 -17.60 -13.70 -5.28
CA ASN A 231 -16.32 -13.32 -4.68
C ASN A 231 -16.56 -12.04 -3.88
N VAL A 232 -16.40 -12.13 -2.57
CA VAL A 232 -16.44 -10.96 -1.68
C VAL A 232 -15.02 -10.45 -1.51
N VAL A 233 -14.79 -9.18 -1.78
CA VAL A 233 -13.47 -8.54 -1.68
C VAL A 233 -13.39 -7.79 -0.37
N VAL A 234 -12.48 -8.20 0.51
CA VAL A 234 -12.23 -7.53 1.79
C VAL A 234 -10.85 -6.89 1.75
N ALA A 235 -10.74 -5.59 1.95
CA ALA A 235 -9.47 -4.89 1.92
C ALA A 235 -9.10 -4.31 3.27
N GLY A 236 -7.80 -4.19 3.56
CA GLY A 236 -7.28 -3.63 4.80
C GLY A 236 -6.36 -2.44 4.52
N LYS A 237 -6.33 -1.47 5.44
CA LYS A 237 -5.33 -0.40 5.40
C LYS A 237 -3.91 -0.98 5.58
N MET A 238 -2.89 -0.16 5.39
CA MET A 238 -1.53 -0.53 5.78
C MET A 238 -1.45 -0.72 7.30
N GLY A 239 -0.79 -1.79 7.75
CA GLY A 239 -0.66 -2.14 9.17
C GLY A 239 -0.96 -3.60 9.46
N SER A 240 -0.42 -4.12 10.57
CA SER A 240 -0.76 -5.46 11.07
C SER A 240 -2.22 -5.59 11.50
N GLU A 241 -2.76 -4.56 12.17
CA GLU A 241 -4.12 -4.61 12.73
C GLU A 241 -5.20 -4.75 11.64
N PRO A 242 -5.25 -3.91 10.59
CA PRO A 242 -6.19 -4.13 9.50
C PRO A 242 -6.01 -5.48 8.81
N ASP A 243 -4.77 -5.95 8.63
CA ASP A 243 -4.47 -7.25 8.01
C ASP A 243 -5.04 -8.42 8.83
N ILE A 244 -4.93 -8.36 10.16
CA ILE A 244 -5.55 -9.34 11.06
C ILE A 244 -7.08 -9.31 10.92
N LEU A 245 -7.68 -8.12 10.95
CA LEU A 245 -9.15 -7.97 10.89
C LEU A 245 -9.74 -8.47 9.57
N ILE A 246 -9.13 -8.17 8.43
CA ILE A 246 -9.64 -8.68 7.14
C ILE A 246 -9.56 -10.19 7.02
N ASN A 247 -8.54 -10.81 7.64
CA ASN A 247 -8.43 -12.26 7.70
C ASN A 247 -9.48 -12.84 8.66
N MET A 248 -9.78 -12.19 9.79
CA MET A 248 -10.92 -12.59 10.62
C MET A 248 -12.23 -12.56 9.83
N TYR A 249 -12.47 -11.51 9.04
CA TYR A 249 -13.68 -11.38 8.22
C TYR A 249 -13.76 -12.49 7.18
N LYS A 250 -12.65 -12.77 6.46
CA LYS A 250 -12.54 -13.89 5.52
C LYS A 250 -12.93 -15.22 6.18
N LEU A 251 -12.27 -15.54 7.29
CA LEU A 251 -12.47 -16.84 7.97
C LEU A 251 -13.90 -17.03 8.47
N LEU A 252 -14.50 -15.98 9.03
CA LEU A 252 -15.89 -16.00 9.48
C LEU A 252 -16.87 -16.19 8.30
N ILE A 253 -16.70 -15.41 7.22
CA ILE A 253 -17.59 -15.47 6.05
C ILE A 253 -17.51 -16.84 5.35
N GLU A 254 -16.30 -17.34 5.08
CA GLU A 254 -16.10 -18.63 4.40
C GLU A 254 -16.56 -19.81 5.27
N ARG A 255 -16.47 -19.67 6.60
CA ARG A 255 -16.98 -20.67 7.54
C ARG A 255 -18.50 -20.74 7.56
N GLU A 256 -19.17 -19.59 7.53
CA GLU A 256 -20.64 -19.50 7.53
C GLU A 256 -21.24 -20.00 6.22
N ASN A 257 -20.59 -19.70 5.08
CA ASN A 257 -21.04 -20.18 3.78
C ASN A 257 -19.85 -20.61 2.89
N PRO A 258 -19.59 -21.93 2.78
CA PRO A 258 -18.49 -22.45 1.96
C PRO A 258 -18.58 -22.14 0.46
N ASN A 259 -19.74 -21.66 -0.03
CA ASN A 259 -19.91 -21.23 -1.41
C ASN A 259 -19.50 -19.77 -1.66
N ILE A 260 -19.24 -19.01 -0.60
CA ILE A 260 -18.67 -17.67 -0.69
C ILE A 260 -17.16 -17.80 -0.59
N ARG A 261 -16.45 -17.19 -1.54
CA ARG A 261 -14.99 -17.08 -1.49
C ARG A 261 -14.61 -15.65 -1.20
N VAL A 262 -13.77 -15.46 -0.20
CA VAL A 262 -13.31 -14.12 0.17
C VAL A 262 -11.90 -13.87 -0.34
N THR A 263 -11.74 -12.78 -1.09
CA THR A 263 -10.42 -12.29 -1.53
C THR A 263 -9.98 -11.17 -0.60
N VAL A 264 -8.91 -11.41 0.17
CA VAL A 264 -8.29 -10.40 1.02
C VAL A 264 -7.29 -9.55 0.24
N LYS A 265 -7.34 -8.23 0.41
CA LYS A 265 -6.36 -7.27 -0.09
C LYS A 265 -5.67 -6.57 1.09
N PRO A 266 -4.58 -7.14 1.64
CA PRO A 266 -3.85 -6.52 2.73
C PRO A 266 -3.05 -5.31 2.23
N ASN A 267 -2.82 -4.32 3.11
CA ASN A 267 -2.03 -3.12 2.81
C ASN A 267 -2.49 -2.41 1.53
N PHE A 268 -3.80 -2.42 1.30
CA PHE A 268 -4.39 -2.03 0.02
C PHE A 268 -4.26 -0.53 -0.23
N GLY A 269 -4.20 0.28 0.83
CA GLY A 269 -3.96 1.71 0.77
C GLY A 269 -4.14 2.38 2.13
N LYS A 270 -4.30 3.71 2.12
CA LYS A 270 -4.64 4.53 3.30
C LYS A 270 -6.16 4.76 3.40
N THR A 271 -6.59 5.43 4.45
CA THR A 271 -8.00 5.74 4.78
C THR A 271 -8.85 6.20 3.58
N THR A 272 -8.50 7.31 2.94
CA THR A 272 -9.32 7.88 1.85
C THR A 272 -9.36 7.01 0.60
N PHE A 273 -8.28 6.27 0.34
CA PHE A 273 -8.22 5.34 -0.79
C PHE A 273 -9.18 4.15 -0.58
N LEU A 274 -9.18 3.52 0.59
CA LEU A 274 -10.10 2.42 0.89
C LEU A 274 -11.56 2.89 0.88
N PHE A 275 -11.83 4.08 1.43
CA PHE A 275 -13.16 4.67 1.41
C PHE A 275 -13.68 4.89 -0.03
N ASN A 276 -12.83 5.43 -0.91
CA ASN A 276 -13.18 5.62 -2.32
C ASN A 276 -13.35 4.29 -3.06
N ALA A 277 -12.48 3.30 -2.80
CA ALA A 277 -12.59 1.97 -3.38
C ALA A 277 -13.89 1.26 -2.95
N LEU A 278 -14.31 1.44 -1.69
CA LEU A 278 -15.61 0.94 -1.24
C LEU A 278 -16.74 1.64 -1.98
N ASN A 279 -16.71 2.98 -2.07
CA ASN A 279 -17.75 3.74 -2.76
C ASN A 279 -17.85 3.41 -4.26
N SER A 280 -16.71 3.18 -4.95
CA SER A 280 -16.70 2.76 -6.36
C SER A 280 -17.09 1.29 -6.56
N GLY A 281 -17.21 0.49 -5.49
CA GLY A 281 -17.59 -0.93 -5.56
C GLY A 281 -16.44 -1.86 -5.94
N GLU A 282 -15.20 -1.42 -5.79
CA GLU A 282 -14.00 -2.22 -6.08
C GLU A 282 -13.60 -3.15 -4.93
N ILE A 283 -14.10 -2.84 -3.72
CA ILE A 283 -14.06 -3.67 -2.53
C ILE A 283 -15.47 -3.71 -1.93
N ASP A 284 -15.81 -4.79 -1.23
CA ASP A 284 -17.13 -4.96 -0.62
C ASP A 284 -17.13 -4.55 0.85
N ILE A 285 -16.04 -4.84 1.57
CA ILE A 285 -15.93 -4.66 3.01
C ILE A 285 -14.51 -4.20 3.38
N TYR A 286 -14.38 -3.32 4.36
CA TYR A 286 -13.11 -3.08 5.03
C TYR A 286 -13.29 -2.69 6.51
N PRO A 287 -12.30 -2.93 7.39
CA PRO A 287 -12.32 -2.43 8.76
C PRO A 287 -12.03 -0.92 8.78
N GLU A 288 -12.93 -0.15 9.41
CA GLU A 288 -12.78 1.28 9.63
C GLU A 288 -12.95 1.64 11.11
N PHE A 289 -12.40 2.77 11.52
CA PHE A 289 -12.36 3.24 12.90
C PHE A 289 -13.34 4.38 13.13
N THR A 290 -14.07 4.30 14.25
CA THR A 290 -15.12 5.27 14.61
C THR A 290 -14.66 6.73 14.57
N GLY A 291 -13.49 7.05 15.11
CA GLY A 291 -12.94 8.41 15.12
C GLY A 291 -12.56 8.88 13.71
N THR A 292 -11.94 8.01 12.92
CA THR A 292 -11.53 8.30 11.54
C THR A 292 -12.72 8.68 10.66
N VAL A 293 -13.88 8.05 10.87
CA VAL A 293 -15.12 8.39 10.16
C VAL A 293 -15.42 9.88 10.32
N LEU A 294 -15.52 10.36 11.57
CA LEU A 294 -15.90 11.74 11.89
C LEU A 294 -14.83 12.76 11.52
N GLU A 295 -13.55 12.38 11.59
CA GLU A 295 -12.45 13.31 11.33
C GLU A 295 -12.13 13.46 9.85
N THR A 296 -12.29 12.38 9.07
CA THR A 296 -11.75 12.32 7.70
C THR A 296 -12.81 12.04 6.64
N LEU A 297 -13.80 11.19 6.92
CA LEU A 297 -14.64 10.59 5.88
C LEU A 297 -15.95 11.32 5.66
N VAL A 298 -16.60 11.79 6.72
CA VAL A 298 -17.91 12.44 6.65
C VAL A 298 -17.83 13.92 6.97
N GLN A 299 -18.82 14.67 6.50
CA GLN A 299 -19.01 16.05 6.94
C GLN A 299 -19.78 16.08 8.25
N VAL A 300 -19.09 16.40 9.34
CA VAL A 300 -19.71 16.55 10.67
C VAL A 300 -20.33 17.95 10.80
N PRO A 301 -21.60 18.07 11.27
CA PRO A 301 -22.22 19.37 11.54
C PRO A 301 -21.39 20.23 12.52
N PRO A 302 -21.27 21.55 12.31
CA PRO A 302 -20.45 22.42 13.15
C PRO A 302 -20.75 22.34 14.66
N GLU A 303 -22.02 22.14 15.03
CA GLU A 303 -22.46 22.06 16.43
C GLU A 303 -21.93 20.81 17.15
N GLN A 304 -21.52 19.80 16.39
CA GLN A 304 -21.04 18.51 16.87
C GLN A 304 -19.52 18.38 16.77
N LYS A 305 -18.85 19.16 15.92
CA LYS A 305 -17.38 19.14 15.72
C LYS A 305 -16.58 19.44 16.99
N SER A 306 -17.08 20.31 17.86
CA SER A 306 -16.37 20.73 19.08
C SER A 306 -16.75 19.92 20.32
N ARG A 307 -17.60 18.89 20.19
CA ARG A 307 -18.03 18.08 21.32
C ARG A 307 -17.13 16.87 21.46
N ARG A 308 -16.61 16.66 22.67
CA ARG A 308 -15.99 15.40 23.02
C ARG A 308 -17.06 14.33 23.16
N LEU A 309 -17.04 13.34 22.27
CA LEU A 309 -18.05 12.29 22.20
C LEU A 309 -17.56 11.04 22.95
N SER A 310 -18.48 10.37 23.66
CA SER A 310 -18.22 9.04 24.19
C SER A 310 -18.13 8.02 23.05
N PRO A 311 -17.47 6.86 23.24
CA PRO A 311 -17.33 5.84 22.19
C PRO A 311 -18.66 5.49 21.50
N ASP A 312 -19.73 5.26 22.28
CA ASP A 312 -21.07 4.99 21.74
C ASP A 312 -21.64 6.13 20.89
N LYS A 313 -21.42 7.39 21.31
CA LYS A 313 -21.91 8.55 20.57
C LYS A 313 -21.10 8.75 19.29
N THR A 314 -19.78 8.56 19.34
CA THR A 314 -18.89 8.58 18.18
C THR A 314 -19.34 7.55 17.13
N TYR A 315 -19.57 6.31 17.55
CA TYR A 315 -20.06 5.24 16.67
C TYR A 315 -21.42 5.58 16.06
N ARG A 316 -22.42 5.95 16.88
CA ARG A 316 -23.78 6.23 16.41
C ARG A 316 -23.82 7.39 15.42
N LEU A 317 -23.09 8.47 15.70
CA LEU A 317 -22.99 9.60 14.79
C LEU A 317 -22.27 9.22 13.49
N GLY A 318 -21.15 8.51 13.58
CA GLY A 318 -20.40 8.04 12.41
C GLY A 318 -21.27 7.15 11.51
N LYS A 319 -21.99 6.19 12.11
CA LYS A 319 -22.94 5.33 11.41
C LYS A 319 -24.03 6.14 10.71
N GLN A 320 -24.64 7.09 11.40
CA GLN A 320 -25.70 7.94 10.84
C GLN A 320 -25.19 8.73 9.63
N LEU A 321 -24.08 9.45 9.76
CA LEU A 321 -23.55 10.30 8.70
C LEU A 321 -23.07 9.48 7.49
N LEU A 322 -22.49 8.29 7.72
CA LEU A 322 -22.12 7.37 6.64
C LEU A 322 -23.33 6.88 5.85
N ALA A 323 -24.42 6.54 6.54
CA ALA A 323 -25.66 6.13 5.89
C ALA A 323 -26.29 7.27 5.08
N GLU A 324 -26.38 8.48 5.66
CA GLU A 324 -26.99 9.65 5.03
C GLU A 324 -26.19 10.21 3.85
N GLN A 325 -24.86 10.30 3.98
CA GLN A 325 -24.01 10.96 2.98
C GLN A 325 -23.51 10.01 1.89
N TYR A 326 -23.40 8.71 2.18
CA TYR A 326 -22.73 7.75 1.29
C TYR A 326 -23.47 6.43 1.10
N GLN A 327 -24.62 6.21 1.77
CA GLN A 327 -25.36 4.94 1.70
C GLN A 327 -24.50 3.74 2.12
N LEU A 328 -23.68 3.92 3.17
CA LEU A 328 -22.82 2.90 3.73
C LEU A 328 -23.40 2.37 5.06
N GLU A 329 -23.19 1.08 5.32
CA GLU A 329 -23.56 0.41 6.56
C GLU A 329 -22.32 0.18 7.41
N PHE A 330 -22.31 0.75 8.62
CA PHE A 330 -21.24 0.61 9.60
C PHE A 330 -21.69 -0.29 10.75
N LEU A 331 -21.11 -1.49 10.82
CA LEU A 331 -21.50 -2.51 11.81
C LEU A 331 -21.01 -2.15 13.22
N PRO A 332 -21.59 -2.75 14.27
CA PRO A 332 -21.19 -2.47 15.65
C PRO A 332 -19.70 -2.77 15.87
N PRO A 333 -18.99 -1.91 16.60
CA PRO A 333 -17.55 -2.04 16.76
C PRO A 333 -17.13 -3.13 17.76
N MET A 334 -15.88 -3.54 17.62
CA MET A 334 -15.13 -4.33 18.59
C MET A 334 -14.85 -3.50 19.86
N SER A 335 -14.44 -4.13 20.97
CA SER A 335 -14.33 -3.44 22.27
C SER A 335 -13.08 -2.58 22.44
N TYR A 336 -11.99 -2.90 21.75
CA TYR A 336 -10.72 -2.19 21.87
C TYR A 336 -10.79 -0.76 21.32
N GLN A 337 -9.96 0.14 21.86
CA GLN A 337 -9.62 1.41 21.21
C GLN A 337 -8.24 1.27 20.55
N ASN A 338 -8.08 1.79 19.34
CA ASN A 338 -6.79 2.08 18.71
C ASN A 338 -6.61 3.59 18.66
N THR A 339 -6.36 4.16 19.83
CA THR A 339 -6.23 5.60 20.03
C THR A 339 -4.84 5.93 20.56
N TYR A 340 -4.48 7.21 20.60
CA TYR A 340 -3.26 7.62 21.27
C TYR A 340 -3.27 7.11 22.71
N ALA A 341 -2.09 6.83 23.23
CA ALA A 341 -1.90 6.41 24.60
C ALA A 341 -0.59 6.93 25.15
N LEU A 342 -0.44 6.84 26.47
CA LEU A 342 0.79 7.19 27.16
C LEU A 342 1.33 5.95 27.83
N ALA A 343 2.61 5.68 27.63
CA ALA A 343 3.26 4.49 28.16
C ALA A 343 4.58 4.82 28.85
N VAL A 344 4.88 4.05 29.89
CA VAL A 344 6.15 4.10 30.63
C VAL A 344 6.75 2.69 30.70
N LYS A 345 8.04 2.57 31.05
CA LYS A 345 8.59 1.27 31.43
C LYS A 345 7.83 0.72 32.64
N GLU A 346 7.55 -0.59 32.66
CA GLU A 346 6.85 -1.23 33.78
C GLU A 346 7.56 -0.97 35.12
N SER A 347 8.90 -1.01 35.15
CA SER A 347 9.69 -0.71 36.34
C SER A 347 9.51 0.72 36.85
N TYR A 348 9.47 1.70 35.94
CA TYR A 348 9.26 3.11 36.29
C TYR A 348 7.82 3.33 36.78
N GLY A 349 6.83 2.80 36.06
CA GLY A 349 5.43 2.88 36.44
C GLY A 349 5.16 2.27 37.82
N ALA A 350 5.75 1.12 38.12
CA ALA A 350 5.64 0.48 39.43
C ALA A 350 6.28 1.31 40.55
N ALA A 351 7.51 1.80 40.33
CA ALA A 351 8.24 2.59 41.34
C ALA A 351 7.54 3.91 41.69
N HIS A 352 6.87 4.52 40.72
CA HIS A 352 6.18 5.82 40.85
C HIS A 352 4.66 5.70 40.97
N GLN A 353 4.11 4.48 41.11
CA GLN A 353 2.68 4.20 41.25
C GLN A 353 1.80 4.77 40.12
N LEU A 354 2.33 4.80 38.89
CA LEU A 354 1.63 5.32 37.73
C LEU A 354 0.72 4.24 37.13
N ASN A 355 -0.59 4.46 37.18
CA ASN A 355 -1.61 3.58 36.59
C ASN A 355 -2.55 4.32 35.62
N ALA A 356 -2.72 5.63 35.81
CA ALA A 356 -3.58 6.48 35.00
C ALA A 356 -2.84 7.74 34.53
N ILE A 357 -3.37 8.42 33.51
CA ILE A 357 -2.77 9.64 32.97
C ILE A 357 -2.75 10.75 34.04
N SER A 358 -3.78 10.83 34.89
CA SER A 358 -3.81 11.80 35.99
C SER A 358 -2.68 11.63 37.02
N ASP A 359 -2.13 10.43 37.18
CA ASP A 359 -1.02 10.16 38.10
C ASP A 359 0.27 10.87 37.70
N LEU A 360 0.41 11.24 36.41
CA LEU A 360 1.56 11.99 35.90
C LEU A 360 1.78 13.32 36.62
N LYS A 361 0.75 13.89 37.25
CA LYS A 361 0.89 15.11 38.07
C LYS A 361 1.92 14.95 39.19
N GLN A 362 2.07 13.74 39.73
CA GLN A 362 2.97 13.45 40.85
C GLN A 362 4.45 13.47 40.45
N VAL A 363 4.74 13.13 39.19
CA VAL A 363 6.10 13.02 38.64
C VAL A 363 6.42 14.09 37.59
N ALA A 364 5.45 14.94 37.25
CA ALA A 364 5.57 16.01 36.25
C ALA A 364 6.82 16.91 36.38
N PRO A 365 7.35 17.21 37.59
CA PRO A 365 8.57 18.01 37.72
C PRO A 365 9.83 17.32 37.15
N ASP A 366 9.91 16.00 37.24
CA ASP A 366 11.16 15.25 37.02
C ASP A 366 11.08 14.27 35.84
N ILE A 367 9.88 13.83 35.46
CA ILE A 367 9.69 12.88 34.37
C ILE A 367 10.14 13.46 33.03
N ARG A 368 10.91 12.68 32.27
CA ARG A 368 11.35 13.06 30.92
C ARG A 368 10.39 12.46 29.90
N ALA A 369 9.59 13.29 29.24
CA ALA A 369 8.71 12.86 28.18
C ALA A 369 9.39 12.98 26.82
N GLY A 370 9.27 11.94 26.01
CA GLY A 370 9.62 11.98 24.59
C GLY A 370 8.34 11.97 23.77
N PHE A 371 8.03 13.09 23.10
CA PHE A 371 6.84 13.25 22.27
C PHE A 371 7.21 13.65 20.86
N SER A 372 6.44 13.22 19.86
CA SER A 372 6.47 13.83 18.53
C SER A 372 5.99 15.27 18.54
N LEU A 373 6.43 16.07 17.55
CA LEU A 373 5.96 17.44 17.36
C LEU A 373 4.43 17.46 17.21
N GLU A 374 3.89 16.51 16.45
CA GLU A 374 2.45 16.39 16.26
C GLU A 374 1.73 16.19 17.59
N PHE A 375 2.12 15.17 18.38
CA PHE A 375 1.47 14.92 19.68
C PHE A 375 1.58 16.10 20.64
N THR A 376 2.69 16.83 20.59
CA THR A 376 2.91 18.03 21.41
C THR A 376 1.89 19.13 21.09
N ASP A 377 1.55 19.30 19.80
CA ASP A 377 0.73 20.40 19.34
C ASP A 377 -0.79 20.15 19.33
N ARG A 378 -1.20 18.90 19.56
CA ARG A 378 -2.59 18.46 19.49
C ARG A 378 -3.41 18.80 20.73
N ALA A 379 -4.68 19.16 20.53
CA ALA A 379 -5.64 19.39 21.60
C ALA A 379 -6.03 18.09 22.34
N ASP A 380 -6.00 16.97 21.65
CA ASP A 380 -6.10 15.60 22.18
C ASP A 380 -4.72 14.96 22.40
N GLY A 381 -3.66 15.78 22.49
CA GLY A 381 -2.30 15.39 22.85
C GLY A 381 -1.80 16.17 24.06
N TYR A 382 -0.56 16.65 24.02
CA TYR A 382 0.03 17.34 25.18
C TYR A 382 -0.71 18.63 25.57
N LYS A 383 -1.25 19.42 24.63
CA LYS A 383 -2.07 20.60 24.98
C LYS A 383 -3.32 20.22 25.78
N GLY A 384 -3.92 19.07 25.48
CA GLY A 384 -5.03 18.53 26.26
C GLY A 384 -4.60 18.08 27.66
N MET A 385 -3.42 17.47 27.79
CA MET A 385 -2.82 17.17 29.10
C MET A 385 -2.63 18.43 29.95
N GLN A 386 -2.11 19.51 29.34
CA GLN A 386 -1.94 20.80 30.02
C GLN A 386 -3.28 21.39 30.47
N ALA A 387 -4.31 21.31 29.63
CA ALA A 387 -5.67 21.74 29.99
C ALA A 387 -6.27 20.91 31.14
N ALA A 388 -5.87 19.64 31.28
CA ALA A 388 -6.22 18.77 32.40
C ALA A 388 -5.33 18.98 33.66
N GLY A 389 -4.42 19.97 33.62
CA GLY A 389 -3.52 20.32 34.72
C GLY A 389 -2.28 19.44 34.83
N ILE A 390 -1.86 18.79 33.74
CA ILE A 390 -0.63 17.98 33.67
C ILE A 390 0.38 18.74 32.80
N THR A 391 1.31 19.43 33.45
CA THR A 391 2.37 20.20 32.77
C THR A 391 3.73 19.59 33.11
N LEU A 392 4.35 18.96 32.11
CA LEU A 392 5.65 18.30 32.25
C LEU A 392 6.78 19.32 32.01
N LYS A 393 7.83 19.27 32.83
CA LYS A 393 8.97 20.20 32.71
C LYS A 393 9.98 19.79 31.64
N HIS A 394 10.18 18.48 31.45
CA HIS A 394 11.20 17.94 30.57
C HIS A 394 10.58 17.20 29.39
N ILE A 395 10.41 17.91 28.27
CA ILE A 395 9.87 17.34 27.03
C ILE A 395 10.94 17.40 25.95
N VAL A 396 11.18 16.26 25.30
CA VAL A 396 12.08 16.13 24.17
C VAL A 396 11.25 15.77 22.95
N SER A 397 11.43 16.53 21.87
CA SER A 397 10.81 16.19 20.59
C SER A 397 11.54 15.02 19.95
N LEU A 398 10.82 13.96 19.57
CA LEU A 398 11.38 12.76 18.94
C LEU A 398 10.65 12.40 17.65
N GLU A 399 11.39 11.88 16.68
CA GLU A 399 10.79 11.19 15.53
C GLU A 399 10.06 9.93 16.01
N PRO A 400 8.85 9.62 15.51
CA PRO A 400 8.05 8.48 15.98
C PRO A 400 8.81 7.14 15.96
N ALA A 401 9.68 6.94 14.97
CA ALA A 401 10.50 5.72 14.85
C ALA A 401 11.56 5.56 15.95
N LEU A 402 11.95 6.64 16.63
CA LEU A 402 13.02 6.64 17.65
C LEU A 402 12.50 6.61 19.09
N ARG A 403 11.20 6.87 19.30
CA ARG A 403 10.61 7.08 20.63
C ARG A 403 10.77 5.88 21.56
N TYR A 404 10.50 4.67 21.06
CA TYR A 404 10.64 3.44 21.84
C TYR A 404 12.11 3.13 22.14
N THR A 405 13.02 3.36 21.19
CA THR A 405 14.46 3.20 21.42
C THR A 405 15.01 4.18 22.46
N ALA A 406 14.53 5.43 22.45
CA ALA A 406 14.89 6.43 23.44
C ALA A 406 14.40 6.03 24.86
N LEU A 407 13.17 5.51 24.95
CA LEU A 407 12.62 4.99 26.20
C LEU A 407 13.48 3.83 26.72
N LEU A 408 13.77 2.84 25.88
CA LEU A 408 14.56 1.67 26.24
C LEU A 408 15.97 2.01 26.71
N ASN A 409 16.61 3.00 26.10
CA ASN A 409 17.95 3.48 26.48
C ASN A 409 17.95 4.52 27.62
N ASP A 410 16.85 4.62 28.38
CA ASP A 410 16.70 5.49 29.54
C ASP A 410 16.96 6.98 29.23
N LYS A 411 16.68 7.41 27.99
CA LYS A 411 16.77 8.82 27.58
C LYS A 411 15.50 9.59 27.90
N ILE A 412 14.37 8.88 27.92
CA ILE A 412 13.05 9.36 28.34
C ILE A 412 12.42 8.31 29.25
N ASP A 413 11.39 8.70 30.01
CA ASP A 413 10.65 7.87 30.96
C ASP A 413 9.19 7.68 30.53
N LEU A 414 8.64 8.65 29.79
CA LEU A 414 7.27 8.67 29.25
C LEU A 414 7.31 8.80 27.73
N VAL A 415 6.47 8.04 27.03
CA VAL A 415 6.34 8.08 25.57
C VAL A 415 4.87 8.11 25.16
N GLU A 416 4.56 8.76 24.05
CA GLU A 416 3.28 8.55 23.38
C GLU A 416 3.31 7.27 22.54
N ALA A 417 2.19 6.55 22.51
CA ALA A 417 2.00 5.29 21.81
C ALA A 417 0.62 5.25 21.14
N PHE A 418 0.31 4.18 20.41
CA PHE A 418 -1.08 3.76 20.22
C PHE A 418 -1.41 2.62 21.18
N SER A 419 -2.64 2.57 21.69
CA SER A 419 -3.09 1.57 22.67
C SER A 419 -2.99 0.11 22.18
N THR A 420 -2.96 -0.12 20.87
CA THR A 420 -2.78 -1.46 20.28
C THR A 420 -1.40 -1.68 19.65
N ASP A 421 -0.43 -0.78 19.87
CA ASP A 421 0.93 -0.93 19.36
C ASP A 421 1.56 -2.25 19.83
N ALA A 422 2.27 -2.93 18.92
CA ALA A 422 3.00 -4.16 19.21
C ALA A 422 4.16 -3.94 20.20
N GLU A 423 4.75 -2.74 20.16
CA GLU A 423 5.87 -2.31 20.98
C GLU A 423 5.52 -2.30 22.48
N LEU A 424 4.25 -2.05 22.83
CA LEU A 424 3.78 -2.14 24.21
C LEU A 424 4.02 -3.55 24.76
N LYS A 425 3.69 -4.59 23.99
CA LYS A 425 3.93 -5.98 24.38
C LYS A 425 5.40 -6.36 24.27
N GLN A 426 6.06 -6.01 23.16
CA GLN A 426 7.46 -6.34 22.91
C GLN A 426 8.39 -5.88 24.03
N TYR A 427 8.15 -4.67 24.54
CA TYR A 427 8.98 -4.05 25.55
C TYR A 427 8.37 -4.08 26.96
N GLN A 428 7.24 -4.79 27.13
CA GLN A 428 6.51 -4.91 28.39
C GLN A 428 6.29 -3.55 29.04
N LEU A 429 5.73 -2.61 28.27
CA LEU A 429 5.46 -1.26 28.72
C LEU A 429 4.13 -1.22 29.48
N ARG A 430 4.07 -0.33 30.48
CA ARG A 430 2.85 -0.03 31.18
C ARG A 430 2.08 1.05 30.43
N LEU A 431 0.88 0.71 29.98
CA LEU A 431 -0.06 1.69 29.44
C LEU A 431 -0.76 2.42 30.59
N LEU A 432 -0.80 3.75 30.55
CA LEU A 432 -1.55 4.55 31.50
C LEU A 432 -3.01 4.64 31.08
N LYS A 433 -3.92 4.30 31.99
CA LYS A 433 -5.36 4.41 31.76
C LYS A 433 -5.75 5.86 31.48
N ASP A 434 -6.47 6.09 30.38
CA ASP A 434 -7.03 7.41 30.05
C ASP A 434 -8.26 7.75 30.89
N ASP A 435 -8.03 8.12 32.15
CA ASP A 435 -9.06 8.47 33.14
C ASP A 435 -9.53 9.92 33.02
N ILE A 436 -8.66 10.80 32.55
CA ILE A 436 -9.03 12.19 32.22
C ILE A 436 -9.81 12.26 30.92
N SER A 437 -9.79 11.17 30.15
CA SER A 437 -10.51 11.09 28.92
C SER A 437 -9.89 12.17 28.02
N LEU A 438 -8.70 11.90 27.52
CA LEU A 438 -7.92 12.79 26.66
C LEU A 438 -8.21 12.47 25.21
N PHE A 439 -8.23 11.19 24.88
CA PHE A 439 -8.18 10.75 23.50
C PHE A 439 -9.58 10.54 22.89
N PRO A 440 -9.74 10.69 21.57
CA PRO A 440 -10.96 10.32 20.87
C PRO A 440 -11.12 8.78 20.83
N ALA A 441 -12.34 8.32 20.55
CA ALA A 441 -12.63 6.90 20.43
C ALA A 441 -12.40 6.39 19.00
N TYR A 442 -11.56 5.36 18.86
CA TYR A 442 -11.23 4.70 17.60
C TYR A 442 -11.41 3.20 17.75
N GLN A 443 -12.66 2.75 17.71
CA GLN A 443 -12.96 1.32 17.70
C GLN A 443 -13.06 0.83 16.27
N GLY A 444 -12.43 -0.30 15.98
CA GLY A 444 -12.55 -0.95 14.68
C GLY A 444 -13.95 -1.55 14.47
N ALA A 445 -14.50 -1.38 13.28
CA ALA A 445 -15.77 -1.96 12.85
C ALA A 445 -15.75 -2.29 11.35
N PRO A 446 -16.50 -3.32 10.91
CA PRO A 446 -16.72 -3.55 9.48
C PRO A 446 -17.56 -2.42 8.85
N LEU A 447 -17.09 -1.90 7.72
CA LEU A 447 -17.79 -0.93 6.87
C LEU A 447 -18.02 -1.52 5.48
N MET A 448 -19.24 -1.37 4.96
CA MET A 448 -19.65 -1.88 3.64
C MET A 448 -20.74 -1.00 3.01
N LYS A 449 -21.09 -1.23 1.74
CA LYS A 449 -22.27 -0.58 1.14
C LYS A 449 -23.57 -1.09 1.77
N ALA A 450 -24.54 -0.20 1.99
CA ALA A 450 -25.85 -0.60 2.51
C ALA A 450 -26.57 -1.60 1.57
N GLU A 451 -26.45 -1.41 0.26
CA GLU A 451 -26.99 -2.34 -0.73
C GLU A 451 -26.33 -3.74 -0.64
N PHE A 452 -25.01 -3.80 -0.43
CA PHE A 452 -24.29 -5.05 -0.26
C PHE A 452 -24.73 -5.76 1.04
N ALA A 453 -24.85 -5.02 2.14
CA ALA A 453 -25.34 -5.54 3.41
C ALA A 453 -26.76 -6.13 3.27
N ALA A 454 -27.67 -5.40 2.60
CA ALA A 454 -29.05 -5.85 2.38
C ALA A 454 -29.13 -7.12 1.51
N LYS A 455 -28.25 -7.28 0.51
CA LYS A 455 -28.18 -8.47 -0.35
C LYS A 455 -27.49 -9.67 0.32
N ASN A 456 -26.74 -9.45 1.39
CA ASN A 456 -25.95 -10.48 2.08
C ASN A 456 -26.14 -10.43 3.61
N PRO A 457 -27.37 -10.59 4.12
CA PRO A 457 -27.65 -10.51 5.56
C PRO A 457 -26.87 -11.54 6.39
N GLN A 458 -26.52 -12.69 5.80
CA GLN A 458 -25.68 -13.72 6.43
C GLN A 458 -24.25 -13.22 6.71
N ILE A 459 -23.69 -12.37 5.84
CA ILE A 459 -22.37 -11.76 6.06
C ILE A 459 -22.45 -10.74 7.20
N VAL A 460 -23.50 -9.93 7.24
CA VAL A 460 -23.73 -8.98 8.34
C VAL A 460 -23.83 -9.72 9.68
N ALA A 461 -24.63 -10.80 9.72
CA ALA A 461 -24.82 -11.60 10.92
C ALA A 461 -23.51 -12.22 11.43
N VAL A 462 -22.67 -12.76 10.53
CA VAL A 462 -21.40 -13.38 10.95
C VAL A 462 -20.39 -12.35 11.43
N LEU A 463 -20.28 -11.20 10.77
CA LEU A 463 -19.36 -10.14 11.18
C LEU A 463 -19.77 -9.48 12.50
N ASN A 464 -21.08 -9.40 12.78
CA ASN A 464 -21.59 -8.93 14.07
C ASN A 464 -21.17 -9.82 15.25
N ARG A 465 -20.70 -11.06 15.03
CA ARG A 465 -20.15 -11.89 16.11
C ARG A 465 -18.88 -11.28 16.73
N LEU A 466 -18.20 -10.37 16.03
CA LEU A 466 -17.06 -9.61 16.54
C LEU A 466 -17.46 -8.36 17.35
N ALA A 467 -18.73 -7.96 17.33
CA ALA A 467 -19.20 -6.80 18.08
C ALA A 467 -18.92 -6.96 19.58
N GLY A 468 -18.29 -5.96 20.19
CA GLY A 468 -17.89 -5.99 21.60
C GLY A 468 -16.86 -7.07 21.97
N LYS A 469 -16.21 -7.72 20.98
CA LYS A 469 -15.09 -8.64 21.18
C LYS A 469 -13.76 -7.91 20.98
N ILE A 470 -12.66 -8.60 21.29
CA ILE A 470 -11.27 -8.12 21.17
C ILE A 470 -11.01 -6.92 22.09
N SER A 471 -10.33 -7.19 23.20
CA SER A 471 -9.77 -6.18 24.09
C SER A 471 -8.50 -5.54 23.50
N GLU A 472 -8.08 -4.39 24.04
CA GLU A 472 -6.84 -3.71 23.63
C GLU A 472 -5.61 -4.61 23.81
N GLU A 473 -5.56 -5.37 24.90
CA GLU A 473 -4.46 -6.29 25.18
C GLU A 473 -4.44 -7.47 24.18
N GLU A 474 -5.61 -8.02 23.84
CA GLU A 474 -5.70 -9.06 22.80
C GLU A 474 -5.28 -8.52 21.42
N MET A 475 -5.68 -7.30 21.07
CA MET A 475 -5.28 -6.69 19.80
C MET A 475 -3.79 -6.37 19.77
N SER A 476 -3.23 -5.81 20.85
CA SER A 476 -1.78 -5.57 20.98
C SER A 476 -0.98 -6.87 20.89
N GLU A 477 -1.45 -7.96 21.51
CA GLU A 477 -0.84 -9.29 21.40
C GLU A 477 -0.85 -9.80 19.95
N MET A 478 -2.00 -9.73 19.28
CA MET A 478 -2.08 -10.16 17.88
C MET A 478 -1.20 -9.29 16.95
N ASN A 479 -1.15 -7.97 17.18
CA ASN A 479 -0.24 -7.07 16.49
C ASN A 479 1.22 -7.44 16.73
N TYR A 480 1.59 -7.79 17.96
CA TYR A 480 2.92 -8.26 18.31
C TYR A 480 3.32 -9.54 17.58
N ARG A 481 2.43 -10.53 17.52
CA ARG A 481 2.64 -11.78 16.77
C ARG A 481 2.91 -11.52 15.28
N VAL A 482 2.15 -10.64 14.65
CA VAL A 482 2.31 -10.33 13.22
C VAL A 482 3.52 -9.41 12.95
N LYS A 483 3.65 -8.30 13.68
CA LYS A 483 4.64 -7.26 13.42
C LYS A 483 6.03 -7.66 13.88
N VAL A 484 6.14 -8.27 15.06
CA VAL A 484 7.43 -8.55 15.74
C VAL A 484 7.84 -10.01 15.60
N GLN A 485 6.93 -10.96 15.81
CA GLN A 485 7.27 -12.39 15.67
C GLN A 485 7.23 -12.88 14.22
N GLY A 486 6.60 -12.11 13.32
CA GLY A 486 6.56 -12.41 11.89
C GLY A 486 5.56 -13.52 11.53
N GLU A 487 4.59 -13.80 12.39
CA GLU A 487 3.50 -14.74 12.06
C GLU A 487 2.60 -14.17 10.96
N SER A 488 1.94 -15.05 10.19
CA SER A 488 0.97 -14.60 9.19
C SER A 488 -0.30 -14.08 9.88
N ALA A 489 -0.84 -12.97 9.36
CA ALA A 489 -2.07 -12.39 9.90
C ALA A 489 -3.26 -13.37 9.85
N GLU A 490 -3.30 -14.25 8.84
CA GLU A 490 -4.32 -15.30 8.73
C GLU A 490 -4.26 -16.31 9.88
N ASN A 491 -3.05 -16.77 10.26
CA ASN A 491 -2.90 -17.73 11.35
C ASN A 491 -3.26 -17.08 12.69
N VAL A 492 -2.79 -15.85 12.95
CA VAL A 492 -3.11 -15.11 14.16
C VAL A 492 -4.62 -14.86 14.29
N ALA A 493 -5.28 -14.47 13.19
CA ALA A 493 -6.73 -14.32 13.14
C ALA A 493 -7.45 -15.64 13.44
N ARG A 494 -7.02 -16.75 12.83
CA ARG A 494 -7.59 -18.08 13.06
C ARG A 494 -7.50 -18.50 14.51
N ASP A 495 -6.31 -18.37 15.11
CA ASP A 495 -6.07 -18.74 16.51
C ASP A 495 -7.00 -17.98 17.47
N TYR A 496 -7.15 -16.67 17.27
CA TYR A 496 -8.05 -15.86 18.09
C TYR A 496 -9.49 -16.35 17.97
N LEU A 497 -9.97 -16.56 16.74
CA LEU A 497 -11.33 -16.99 16.49
C LEU A 497 -11.61 -18.40 17.03
N GLU A 498 -10.67 -19.33 16.94
CA GLU A 498 -10.79 -20.68 17.50
C GLU A 498 -10.77 -20.66 19.02
N LYS A 499 -9.83 -19.93 19.63
CA LYS A 499 -9.73 -19.78 21.10
C LYS A 499 -11.01 -19.20 21.71
N ASN A 500 -11.68 -18.31 20.99
CA ASN A 500 -12.92 -17.66 21.45
C ASN A 500 -14.20 -18.35 20.96
N GLY A 501 -14.08 -19.54 20.32
CA GLY A 501 -15.24 -20.31 19.86
C GLY A 501 -16.04 -19.67 18.72
N LEU A 502 -15.47 -18.69 18.00
CA LEU A 502 -16.14 -17.95 16.94
C LEU A 502 -16.15 -18.69 15.59
N LEU A 503 -15.31 -19.73 15.44
CA LEU A 503 -15.29 -20.66 14.29
C LEU A 503 -15.95 -22.02 14.58
N ALA A 504 -16.46 -22.22 15.80
CA ALA A 504 -17.22 -23.41 16.17
C ALA A 504 -18.60 -23.42 15.48
N LYS A 505 -19.14 -24.62 15.24
CA LYS A 505 -20.42 -24.82 14.53
C LYS A 505 -21.63 -24.41 15.37
#